data_AF-A0A6A6QST9-F1
#
_entry.id   AF-A0A6A6QST9-F1
#
_cell.length_a   1.000
_cell.length_b   1.000
_cell.length_c   1.000
_cell.angle_alpha   90.00
_cell.angle_beta   90.00
_cell.angle_gamma   90.00
#
_symmetry.space_group_name_H-M   'P 1'
#
loop_
_entity.id
_entity.type
_entity.pdbx_description
1 polymer ?
#
loop_
_entity_poly.entity_id
_entity_poly.type
_entity_poly.pdbx_seq_one_letter_code
_entity_poly.pdbx_strand_id
1 'polypeptide(L)'
;MLFLLETRGHEFIITEAILKAAVGNPWENGNAANILLDMRNGEIKITEEVLKAAAGNEYGAAIIRRFLEEKGSEFKITEEIVKIAAANPLHTVMEVLLQYRKDEVKITELIFKIAAENNSESVMFELRRIREEKVEIPEAVVKAAISSHIAWGLVDRLFSYGGKDIAITEDILIAAAEHVNGSEILDIFFHYHGDKIRITPPVLNAAARRDFGRKVVVFWLEKGGDEVHVTEEMLKTAAGNATAGKEIIKTLLYHRREEVRVTEGVVRAASGHPEIMALLLDRLRDSDNIPDEVLRA
;
A
#
# COMPACT_ATOMS: atom_id res chain seq x y z
N MET A 1 -42.53 11.09 1.66
CA MET A 1 -42.58 9.73 2.25
C MET A 1 -43.45 9.66 3.50
N LEU A 2 -43.25 10.56 4.47
CA LEU A 2 -44.02 10.62 5.74
C LEU A 2 -45.55 10.57 5.51
N PHE A 3 -46.08 11.48 4.68
CA PHE A 3 -47.49 11.51 4.31
C PHE A 3 -48.02 10.18 3.73
N LEU A 4 -47.23 9.47 2.91
CA LEU A 4 -47.63 8.18 2.33
C LEU A 4 -47.72 7.09 3.40
N LEU A 5 -46.78 7.08 4.35
CA LEU A 5 -46.79 6.13 5.46
C LEU A 5 -47.94 6.41 6.43
N GLU A 6 -48.27 7.68 6.70
CA GLU A 6 -49.40 8.06 7.55
C GLU A 6 -50.75 7.72 6.91
N THR A 7 -50.92 8.01 5.62
CA THR A 7 -52.22 7.86 4.95
C THR A 7 -52.47 6.47 4.38
N ARG A 8 -51.42 5.78 3.91
CA ARG A 8 -51.52 4.50 3.19
C ARG A 8 -50.52 3.45 3.66
N GLY A 9 -49.82 3.68 4.77
CA GLY A 9 -48.81 2.74 5.29
C GLY A 9 -49.37 1.35 5.60
N HIS A 10 -50.65 1.24 5.96
CA HIS A 10 -51.32 -0.04 6.22
C HIS A 10 -51.52 -0.90 4.95
N GLU A 11 -51.37 -0.32 3.75
CA GLU A 11 -51.57 -1.02 2.49
C GLU A 11 -50.32 -1.78 2.01
N PHE A 12 -49.17 -1.61 2.66
CA PHE A 12 -47.94 -2.28 2.29
C PHE A 12 -47.03 -2.57 3.49
N ILE A 13 -46.17 -3.58 3.32
CA ILE A 13 -45.12 -3.94 4.28
C ILE A 13 -43.79 -3.33 3.84
N ILE A 14 -42.93 -2.99 4.80
CA ILE A 14 -41.57 -2.56 4.49
C ILE A 14 -40.73 -3.78 4.11
N THR A 15 -40.53 -3.98 2.81
CA THR A 15 -39.67 -5.06 2.30
C THR A 15 -38.20 -4.69 2.41
N GLU A 16 -37.32 -5.71 2.34
CA GLU A 16 -35.87 -5.51 2.26
C GLU A 16 -35.50 -4.58 1.10
N ALA A 17 -36.15 -4.70 -0.07
CA ALA A 17 -35.87 -3.85 -1.22
C ALA A 17 -36.21 -2.38 -0.96
N ILE A 18 -37.34 -2.10 -0.28
CA ILE A 18 -37.72 -0.73 0.12
C ILE A 18 -36.70 -0.17 1.10
N LEU A 19 -36.33 -0.95 2.11
CA LEU A 19 -35.36 -0.51 3.11
C LEU A 19 -33.96 -0.31 2.48
N LYS A 20 -33.50 -1.23 1.63
CA LYS A 20 -32.22 -1.12 0.91
C LYS A 20 -32.16 0.14 0.06
N ALA A 21 -33.25 0.48 -0.63
CA ALA A 21 -33.35 1.73 -1.39
C ALA A 21 -33.33 2.98 -0.50
N ALA A 22 -33.98 2.92 0.66
CA ALA A 22 -34.01 4.03 1.62
C ALA A 22 -32.64 4.27 2.27
N VAL A 23 -31.92 3.21 2.67
CA VAL A 23 -30.59 3.32 3.28
C VAL A 23 -29.49 3.64 2.27
N GLY A 24 -29.63 3.19 1.02
CA GLY A 24 -28.69 3.48 -0.06
C GLY A 24 -28.87 4.86 -0.68
N ASN A 25 -29.84 5.64 -0.21
CA ASN A 25 -30.09 6.99 -0.69
C ASN A 25 -29.12 7.98 0.00
N PRO A 26 -28.15 8.58 -0.72
CA PRO A 26 -27.18 9.50 -0.12
C PRO A 26 -27.78 10.87 0.22
N TRP A 27 -28.96 11.19 -0.32
CA TRP A 27 -29.61 12.48 -0.12
C TRP A 27 -30.25 12.57 1.27
N GLU A 28 -30.14 13.76 1.89
CA GLU A 28 -30.74 14.07 3.20
C GLU A 28 -30.30 13.13 4.36
N ASN A 29 -29.05 12.64 4.36
CA ASN A 29 -28.46 11.86 5.46
C ASN A 29 -29.31 10.65 5.89
N GLY A 30 -29.98 9.98 4.94
CA GLY A 30 -30.80 8.82 5.26
C GLY A 30 -32.15 9.14 5.89
N ASN A 31 -32.69 10.36 5.69
CA ASN A 31 -34.03 10.76 6.16
C ASN A 31 -35.11 9.70 5.88
N ALA A 32 -35.06 9.07 4.70
CA ALA A 32 -35.98 8.00 4.35
C ALA A 32 -35.83 6.76 5.26
N ALA A 33 -34.60 6.32 5.52
CA ALA A 33 -34.36 5.21 6.44
C ALA A 33 -34.81 5.55 7.87
N ASN A 34 -34.54 6.78 8.33
CA ASN A 34 -34.94 7.24 9.65
C ASN A 34 -36.46 7.23 9.84
N ILE A 35 -37.21 7.82 8.92
CA ILE A 35 -38.67 7.84 8.98
C ILE A 35 -39.26 6.42 8.96
N LEU A 36 -38.66 5.50 8.21
CA LEU A 36 -39.09 4.10 8.20
C LEU A 36 -38.85 3.42 9.56
N LEU A 37 -37.71 3.67 10.20
CA LEU A 37 -37.43 3.18 11.55
C LEU A 37 -38.39 3.80 12.56
N ASP A 38 -38.60 5.12 12.54
CA ASP A 38 -39.48 5.84 13.47
C ASP A 38 -40.92 5.33 13.45
N MET A 39 -41.47 5.05 12.27
CA MET A 39 -42.89 4.70 12.13
C MET A 39 -43.16 3.20 12.04
N ARG A 40 -42.17 2.39 11.63
CA ARG A 40 -42.37 0.97 11.27
C ARG A 40 -41.25 0.05 11.77
N ASN A 41 -40.54 0.41 12.85
CA ASN A 41 -39.40 -0.37 13.37
C ASN A 41 -39.67 -1.87 13.56
N GLY A 42 -40.87 -2.21 14.06
CA GLY A 42 -41.25 -3.60 14.33
C GLY A 42 -41.34 -4.50 13.09
N GLU A 43 -41.51 -3.92 11.90
CA GLU A 43 -41.57 -4.65 10.63
C GLU A 43 -40.21 -4.78 9.94
N ILE A 44 -39.26 -3.96 10.36
CA ILE A 44 -37.95 -3.85 9.74
C ILE A 44 -37.04 -4.95 10.30
N LYS A 45 -36.46 -5.73 9.37
CA LYS A 45 -35.37 -6.65 9.65
C LYS A 45 -34.09 -6.14 9.00
N ILE A 46 -33.03 -6.01 9.79
CA ILE A 46 -31.73 -5.61 9.28
C ILE A 46 -31.02 -6.84 8.73
N THR A 47 -31.01 -6.98 7.41
CA THR A 47 -30.28 -8.02 6.69
C THR A 47 -28.85 -7.57 6.40
N GLU A 48 -27.98 -8.53 6.04
CA GLU A 48 -26.62 -8.21 5.60
C GLU A 48 -26.63 -7.29 4.37
N GLU A 49 -27.56 -7.47 3.42
CA GLU A 49 -27.64 -6.64 2.22
C GLU A 49 -28.11 -5.20 2.50
N VAL A 50 -28.95 -5.00 3.50
CA VAL A 50 -29.32 -3.67 4.01
C VAL A 50 -28.11 -3.01 4.70
N LEU A 51 -27.35 -3.77 5.49
CA LEU A 51 -26.12 -3.26 6.12
C LEU A 51 -25.06 -2.88 5.10
N LYS A 52 -24.83 -3.69 4.06
CA LYS A 52 -23.89 -3.36 2.98
C LYS A 52 -24.30 -2.07 2.26
N ALA A 53 -25.60 -1.90 1.97
CA ALA A 53 -26.10 -0.68 1.34
C ALA A 53 -25.92 0.55 2.24
N ALA A 54 -26.17 0.42 3.55
CA ALA A 54 -25.90 1.49 4.51
C ALA A 54 -24.39 1.77 4.63
N ALA A 55 -23.54 0.75 4.69
CA ALA A 55 -22.10 0.90 4.82
C ALA A 55 -21.46 1.57 3.58
N GLY A 56 -21.99 1.29 2.40
CA GLY A 56 -21.56 1.89 1.14
C GLY A 56 -22.12 3.30 0.89
N ASN A 57 -23.07 3.75 1.71
CA ASN A 57 -23.59 5.12 1.63
C ASN A 57 -22.61 6.08 2.30
N GLU A 58 -22.21 7.13 1.59
CA GLU A 58 -21.31 8.19 2.07
C GLU A 58 -21.74 8.73 3.46
N TYR A 59 -23.05 8.92 3.68
CA TYR A 59 -23.61 9.42 4.95
C TYR A 59 -24.24 8.31 5.81
N GLY A 60 -23.93 7.04 5.51
CA GLY A 60 -24.54 5.86 6.11
C GLY A 60 -24.23 5.64 7.60
N ALA A 61 -23.27 6.38 8.17
CA ALA A 61 -22.86 6.21 9.57
C ALA A 61 -24.01 6.46 10.56
N ALA A 62 -24.86 7.46 10.31
CA ALA A 62 -26.03 7.73 11.15
C ALA A 62 -27.04 6.56 11.12
N ILE A 63 -27.26 5.98 9.94
CA ILE A 63 -28.14 4.82 9.77
C ILE A 63 -27.57 3.60 10.50
N ILE A 64 -26.28 3.29 10.30
CA ILE A 64 -25.62 2.16 10.96
C ILE A 64 -25.64 2.32 12.48
N ARG A 65 -25.37 3.53 12.99
CA ARG A 65 -25.45 3.83 14.44
C ARG A 65 -26.82 3.47 14.99
N ARG A 66 -27.87 3.92 14.29
CA ARG A 66 -29.25 3.67 14.68
C ARG A 66 -29.63 2.19 14.62
N PHE A 67 -29.19 1.47 13.59
CA PHE A 67 -29.37 0.01 13.51
C PHE A 67 -28.69 -0.71 14.68
N LEU A 68 -27.50 -0.28 15.08
CA LEU A 68 -26.78 -0.86 16.22
C LEU A 68 -27.49 -0.58 17.55
N GLU A 69 -28.03 0.62 17.73
CA GLU A 69 -28.74 1.04 18.95
C GLU A 69 -30.10 0.35 19.12
N GLU A 70 -30.90 0.29 18.04
CA GLU A 70 -32.28 -0.23 18.13
C GLU A 70 -32.36 -1.74 17.88
N LYS A 71 -31.46 -2.29 17.05
CA LYS A 71 -31.54 -3.66 16.53
C LYS A 71 -30.21 -4.41 16.53
N GLY A 72 -29.22 -3.95 17.30
CA GLY A 72 -27.86 -4.48 17.26
C GLY A 72 -27.75 -6.00 17.49
N SER A 73 -28.65 -6.61 18.27
CA SER A 73 -28.67 -8.05 18.49
C SER A 73 -29.19 -8.88 17.31
N GLU A 74 -29.80 -8.26 16.31
CA GLU A 74 -30.44 -8.96 15.17
C GLU A 74 -29.45 -9.35 14.06
N PHE A 75 -28.25 -8.76 14.06
CA PHE A 75 -27.26 -8.94 12.99
C PHE A 75 -25.82 -8.99 13.53
N LYS A 76 -24.90 -9.41 12.64
CA LYS A 76 -23.45 -9.41 12.89
C LYS A 76 -22.75 -8.56 11.86
N ILE A 77 -21.62 -8.00 12.24
CA ILE A 77 -20.71 -7.33 11.31
C ILE A 77 -19.84 -8.40 10.64
N THR A 78 -20.01 -8.58 9.33
CA THR A 78 -19.24 -9.52 8.51
C THR A 78 -18.03 -8.83 7.90
N GLU A 79 -17.02 -9.58 7.48
CA GLU A 79 -15.84 -9.03 6.81
C GLU A 79 -16.22 -8.20 5.56
N GLU A 80 -17.26 -8.60 4.84
CA GLU A 80 -17.72 -7.88 3.65
C GLU A 80 -18.30 -6.50 3.99
N ILE A 81 -19.01 -6.37 5.12
CA ILE A 81 -19.46 -5.08 5.63
C ILE A 81 -18.27 -4.20 6.00
N VAL A 82 -17.22 -4.78 6.62
CA VAL A 82 -16.00 -4.06 7.00
C VAL A 82 -15.24 -3.59 5.76
N LYS A 83 -15.13 -4.39 4.70
CA LYS A 83 -14.52 -3.97 3.42
C LYS A 83 -15.24 -2.77 2.82
N ILE A 84 -16.56 -2.80 2.79
CA ILE A 84 -17.36 -1.69 2.26
C ILE A 84 -17.20 -0.44 3.13
N ALA A 85 -17.18 -0.60 4.46
CA ALA A 85 -16.93 0.50 5.38
C ALA A 85 -15.53 1.10 5.21
N ALA A 86 -14.50 0.27 4.96
CA ALA A 86 -13.14 0.72 4.66
C ALA A 86 -13.07 1.51 3.34
N ALA A 87 -13.86 1.10 2.34
CA ALA A 87 -14.01 1.79 1.06
C ALA A 87 -14.90 3.04 1.14
N ASN A 88 -15.50 3.34 2.30
CA ASN A 88 -16.38 4.49 2.44
C ASN A 88 -15.56 5.80 2.52
N PRO A 89 -15.80 6.80 1.64
CA PRO A 89 -15.00 8.03 1.58
C PRO A 89 -14.98 8.83 2.88
N LEU A 90 -16.08 8.83 3.63
CA LEU A 90 -16.21 9.62 4.86
C LEU A 90 -15.76 8.90 6.11
N HIS A 91 -15.31 7.63 6.05
CA HIS A 91 -14.76 6.81 7.15
C HIS A 91 -15.62 6.65 8.44
N THR A 92 -16.64 7.47 8.62
CA THR A 92 -17.55 7.53 9.77
C THR A 92 -18.31 6.23 9.96
N VAL A 93 -18.55 5.47 8.88
CA VAL A 93 -19.13 4.12 8.97
C VAL A 93 -18.18 3.20 9.73
N MET A 94 -16.90 3.17 9.35
CA MET A 94 -15.89 2.34 10.02
C MET A 94 -15.73 2.77 11.49
N GLU A 95 -15.75 4.06 11.77
CA GLU A 95 -15.72 4.61 13.13
C GLU A 95 -16.87 4.07 13.99
N VAL A 96 -18.11 4.12 13.47
CA VAL A 96 -19.29 3.59 14.17
C VAL A 96 -19.17 2.07 14.40
N LEU A 97 -18.74 1.30 13.39
CA LEU A 97 -18.58 -0.14 13.54
C LEU A 97 -17.58 -0.49 14.65
N LEU A 98 -16.42 0.20 14.67
CA LEU A 98 -15.40 -0.02 15.68
C LEU A 98 -15.79 0.51 17.07
N GLN A 99 -16.66 1.52 17.16
CA GLN A 99 -17.20 2.05 18.42
C GLN A 99 -18.15 1.05 19.10
N TYR A 100 -19.08 0.44 18.35
CA TYR A 100 -20.14 -0.42 18.92
C TYR A 100 -19.80 -1.90 18.88
N ARG A 101 -19.01 -2.36 17.90
CA ARG A 101 -18.76 -3.78 17.62
C ARG A 101 -17.30 -4.08 17.34
N LYS A 102 -16.42 -3.44 18.11
CA LYS A 102 -14.96 -3.65 18.09
C LYS A 102 -14.55 -5.11 17.88
N ASP A 103 -15.08 -6.02 18.70
CA ASP A 103 -14.66 -7.43 18.70
C ASP A 103 -15.09 -8.21 17.45
N GLU A 104 -16.04 -7.69 16.66
CA GLU A 104 -16.48 -8.29 15.40
C GLU A 104 -15.71 -7.75 14.19
N VAL A 105 -15.07 -6.58 14.31
CA VAL A 105 -14.33 -5.95 13.22
C VAL A 105 -12.88 -6.44 13.24
N LYS A 106 -12.53 -7.28 12.26
CA LYS A 106 -11.16 -7.76 12.07
C LYS A 106 -10.50 -7.01 10.93
N ILE A 107 -9.36 -6.38 11.21
CA ILE A 107 -8.57 -5.69 10.19
C ILE A 107 -7.68 -6.71 9.50
N THR A 108 -8.10 -7.12 8.31
CA THR A 108 -7.31 -7.98 7.43
C THR A 108 -6.43 -7.12 6.51
N GLU A 109 -5.43 -7.74 5.88
CA GLU A 109 -4.60 -7.10 4.85
C GLU A 109 -5.46 -6.45 3.75
N LEU A 110 -6.50 -7.14 3.30
CA LEU A 110 -7.39 -6.64 2.26
C LEU A 110 -8.17 -5.40 2.71
N ILE A 111 -8.69 -5.40 3.94
CA ILE A 111 -9.40 -4.25 4.52
C ILE A 111 -8.45 -3.06 4.65
N PHE A 112 -7.23 -3.30 5.12
CA PHE A 112 -6.21 -2.25 5.20
C PHE A 112 -5.92 -1.66 3.83
N LYS A 113 -5.70 -2.51 2.81
CA LYS A 113 -5.45 -2.08 1.43
C LYS A 113 -6.59 -1.20 0.89
N ILE A 114 -7.84 -1.62 1.12
CA ILE A 114 -9.02 -0.86 0.69
C ILE A 114 -9.06 0.52 1.38
N ALA A 115 -8.84 0.56 2.71
CA ALA A 115 -8.80 1.83 3.45
C ALA A 115 -7.65 2.74 2.96
N ALA A 116 -6.50 2.13 2.67
CA ALA A 116 -5.32 2.79 2.12
C ALA A 116 -5.56 3.49 0.80
N GLU A 117 -6.26 2.84 -0.13
CA GLU A 117 -6.57 3.39 -1.45
C GLU A 117 -7.57 4.56 -1.39
N ASN A 118 -8.31 4.71 -0.28
CA ASN A 118 -9.38 5.72 -0.13
C ASN A 118 -8.93 7.06 0.51
N ASN A 119 -7.63 7.22 0.76
CA ASN A 119 -6.93 8.45 1.18
C ASN A 119 -7.37 9.11 2.53
N SER A 120 -6.44 9.02 3.51
CA SER A 120 -6.31 9.78 4.76
C SER A 120 -6.88 9.17 6.05
N GLU A 121 -8.14 9.40 6.42
CA GLU A 121 -8.56 9.17 7.82
C GLU A 121 -8.86 7.71 8.17
N SER A 122 -9.43 6.91 7.26
CA SER A 122 -9.68 5.48 7.51
C SER A 122 -8.38 4.75 7.90
N VAL A 123 -7.30 5.01 7.17
CA VAL A 123 -5.98 4.45 7.44
C VAL A 123 -5.47 4.87 8.82
N MET A 124 -5.59 6.15 9.16
CA MET A 124 -5.14 6.68 10.46
C MET A 124 -5.89 6.03 11.61
N PHE A 125 -7.18 5.81 11.44
CA PHE A 125 -8.03 5.15 12.40
C PHE A 125 -7.62 3.68 12.61
N GLU A 126 -7.40 2.94 11.52
CA GLU A 126 -6.95 1.55 11.61
C GLU A 126 -5.55 1.43 12.22
N LEU A 127 -4.64 2.34 11.87
CA LEU A 127 -3.29 2.39 12.45
C LEU A 127 -3.32 2.70 13.94
N ARG A 128 -4.20 3.61 14.38
CA ARG A 128 -4.39 3.92 15.81
C ARG A 128 -4.87 2.68 16.58
N ARG A 129 -5.80 1.92 16.01
CA ARG A 129 -6.31 0.66 16.57
C ARG A 129 -5.21 -0.39 16.71
N ILE A 130 -4.46 -0.66 15.64
CA ILE A 130 -3.34 -1.61 15.64
C ILE A 130 -2.34 -1.25 16.75
N ARG A 131 -2.04 0.04 16.92
CA ARG A 131 -1.13 0.54 17.97
C ARG A 131 -1.70 0.38 19.39
N GLU A 132 -2.96 0.76 19.62
CA GLU A 132 -3.60 0.66 20.94
C GLU A 132 -3.69 -0.79 21.44
N GLU A 133 -3.85 -1.73 20.52
CA GLU A 133 -3.88 -3.17 20.82
C GLU A 133 -2.51 -3.84 20.79
N LYS A 134 -1.44 -3.09 20.49
CA LYS A 134 -0.07 -3.62 20.28
C LYS A 134 -0.02 -4.77 19.28
N VAL A 135 -0.85 -4.69 18.24
CA VAL A 135 -0.84 -5.66 17.14
C VAL A 135 0.36 -5.33 16.25
N GLU A 136 1.16 -6.33 15.90
CA GLU A 136 2.24 -6.16 14.92
C GLU A 136 1.64 -5.83 13.55
N ILE A 137 2.18 -4.80 12.88
CA ILE A 137 1.81 -4.48 11.50
C ILE A 137 2.34 -5.62 10.61
N PRO A 138 1.45 -6.38 9.92
CA PRO A 138 1.90 -7.47 9.07
C PRO A 138 2.74 -6.96 7.90
N GLU A 139 3.75 -7.72 7.48
CA GLU A 139 4.57 -7.39 6.30
C GLU A 139 3.71 -7.12 5.05
N ALA A 140 2.63 -7.87 4.88
CA ALA A 140 1.74 -7.73 3.74
C ALA A 140 1.05 -6.35 3.69
N VAL A 141 0.79 -5.73 4.84
CA VAL A 141 0.31 -4.34 4.94
C VAL A 141 1.35 -3.35 4.43
N VAL A 142 2.63 -3.54 4.77
CA VAL A 142 3.72 -2.71 4.28
C VAL A 142 3.88 -2.86 2.76
N LYS A 143 3.85 -4.10 2.24
CA LYS A 143 3.91 -4.39 0.79
C LYS A 143 2.71 -3.79 0.04
N ALA A 144 1.51 -3.86 0.62
CA ALA A 144 0.32 -3.24 0.06
C ALA A 144 0.46 -1.71 0.01
N ALA A 145 1.02 -1.10 1.06
CA ALA A 145 1.27 0.32 1.09
C ALA A 145 2.24 0.76 -0.02
N ILE A 146 3.36 0.05 -0.18
CA ILE A 146 4.36 0.28 -1.24
C ILE A 146 3.74 0.12 -2.64
N SER A 147 2.82 -0.82 -2.83
CA SER A 147 2.22 -1.09 -4.14
C SER A 147 1.08 -0.13 -4.51
N SER A 148 0.68 0.76 -3.60
CA SER A 148 -0.43 1.69 -3.83
C SER A 148 -0.04 2.86 -4.75
N HIS A 149 -1.01 3.45 -5.44
CA HIS A 149 -0.76 4.62 -6.30
C HIS A 149 -0.28 5.87 -5.52
N ILE A 150 -0.45 5.88 -4.20
CA ILE A 150 0.01 6.94 -3.28
C ILE A 150 1.10 6.44 -2.33
N ALA A 151 1.89 5.45 -2.76
CA ALA A 151 2.81 4.67 -1.92
C ALA A 151 3.62 5.49 -0.93
N TRP A 152 4.29 6.55 -1.38
CA TRP A 152 5.12 7.38 -0.50
C TRP A 152 4.32 7.97 0.68
N GLY A 153 3.18 8.62 0.41
CA GLY A 153 2.37 9.22 1.45
C GLY A 153 1.72 8.20 2.38
N LEU A 154 1.39 7.01 1.85
CA LEU A 154 0.81 5.94 2.65
C LEU A 154 1.86 5.25 3.53
N VAL A 155 3.07 5.02 3.02
CA VAL A 155 4.19 4.48 3.80
C VAL A 155 4.61 5.48 4.87
N ASP A 156 4.73 6.76 4.55
CA ASP A 156 5.06 7.81 5.54
C ASP A 156 4.05 7.81 6.69
N ARG A 157 2.76 7.78 6.35
CA ARG A 157 1.67 7.69 7.31
C ARG A 157 1.75 6.41 8.15
N LEU A 158 1.93 5.25 7.52
CA LEU A 158 2.09 3.96 8.20
C LEU A 158 3.20 4.02 9.26
N PHE A 159 4.35 4.58 8.91
CA PHE A 159 5.50 4.66 9.80
C PHE A 159 5.36 5.76 10.87
N SER A 160 4.60 6.83 10.62
CA SER A 160 4.31 7.84 11.65
C SER A 160 3.51 7.30 12.86
N TYR A 161 2.79 6.18 12.70
CA TYR A 161 1.95 5.58 13.75
C TYR A 161 2.58 4.42 14.51
N GLY A 162 3.77 3.96 14.11
CA GLY A 162 4.40 2.81 14.76
C GLY A 162 5.67 2.33 14.06
N GLY A 163 6.31 3.16 13.24
CA GLY A 163 7.37 2.77 12.31
C GLY A 163 8.51 2.03 12.99
N LYS A 164 8.90 2.41 14.20
CA LYS A 164 9.98 1.73 14.95
C LYS A 164 9.70 0.25 15.24
N ASP A 165 8.43 -0.12 15.33
CA ASP A 165 7.96 -1.47 15.65
C ASP A 165 7.64 -2.29 14.38
N ILE A 166 7.66 -1.67 13.20
CA ILE A 166 7.43 -2.37 11.92
C ILE A 166 8.70 -3.14 11.55
N ALA A 167 8.57 -4.46 11.33
CA ALA A 167 9.68 -5.26 10.84
C ALA A 167 9.94 -4.95 9.35
N ILE A 168 11.19 -4.60 9.01
CA ILE A 168 11.62 -4.38 7.63
C ILE A 168 12.40 -5.59 7.17
N THR A 169 11.76 -6.41 6.34
CA THR A 169 12.35 -7.60 5.73
C THR A 169 13.05 -7.26 4.41
N GLU A 170 13.90 -8.15 3.91
CA GLU A 170 14.55 -7.99 2.59
C GLU A 170 13.51 -7.84 1.47
N ASP A 171 12.41 -8.58 1.54
CA ASP A 171 11.33 -8.48 0.57
C ASP A 171 10.64 -7.10 0.57
N ILE A 172 10.47 -6.47 1.73
CA ILE A 172 9.96 -5.09 1.83
C ILE A 172 10.94 -4.12 1.15
N LEU A 173 12.24 -4.32 1.38
CA LEU A 173 13.28 -3.50 0.75
C LEU A 173 13.32 -3.70 -0.78
N ILE A 174 13.16 -4.93 -1.25
CA ILE A 174 13.04 -5.24 -2.69
C ILE A 174 11.82 -4.54 -3.28
N ALA A 175 10.65 -4.65 -2.64
CA ALA A 175 9.43 -4.00 -3.10
C ALA A 175 9.60 -2.48 -3.19
N ALA A 176 10.23 -1.86 -2.18
CA ALA A 176 10.53 -0.43 -2.20
C ALA A 176 11.52 -0.06 -3.31
N ALA A 177 12.58 -0.84 -3.48
CA ALA A 177 13.60 -0.62 -4.51
C ALA A 177 13.05 -0.73 -5.93
N GLU A 178 12.02 -1.54 -6.14
CA GLU A 178 11.33 -1.68 -7.42
C GLU A 178 10.27 -0.60 -7.68
N HIS A 179 10.01 0.29 -6.73
CA HIS A 179 8.97 1.31 -6.84
C HIS A 179 9.52 2.64 -7.40
N VAL A 180 8.68 3.39 -8.12
CA VAL A 180 9.06 4.67 -8.77
C VAL A 180 9.53 5.74 -7.78
N ASN A 181 8.95 5.72 -6.57
CA ASN A 181 9.33 6.55 -5.42
C ASN A 181 10.19 5.78 -4.42
N GLY A 182 10.97 4.81 -4.91
CA GLY A 182 11.71 3.88 -4.05
C GLY A 182 12.69 4.59 -3.12
N SER A 183 13.40 5.62 -3.60
CA SER A 183 14.34 6.40 -2.77
C SER A 183 13.65 7.05 -1.58
N GLU A 184 12.46 7.61 -1.77
CA GLU A 184 11.67 8.28 -0.74
C GLU A 184 11.09 7.29 0.27
N ILE A 185 10.65 6.11 -0.21
CA ILE A 185 10.19 5.01 0.65
C ILE A 185 11.34 4.48 1.52
N LEU A 186 12.52 4.30 0.92
CA LEU A 186 13.71 3.83 1.62
C LEU A 186 14.18 4.85 2.65
N ASP A 187 14.17 6.15 2.33
CA ASP A 187 14.51 7.21 3.29
C ASP A 187 13.63 7.17 4.55
N ILE A 188 12.33 6.86 4.40
CA ILE A 188 11.45 6.61 5.55
C ILE A 188 11.95 5.41 6.37
N PHE A 189 12.29 4.29 5.73
CA PHE A 189 12.78 3.11 6.46
C PHE A 189 14.08 3.40 7.22
N PHE A 190 15.02 4.14 6.61
CA PHE A 190 16.23 4.60 7.29
C PHE A 190 15.93 5.55 8.44
N HIS A 191 14.98 6.46 8.29
CA HIS A 191 14.61 7.39 9.34
C HIS A 191 14.14 6.68 10.62
N TYR A 192 13.35 5.61 10.48
CA TYR A 192 12.79 4.89 11.63
C TYR A 192 13.70 3.79 12.18
N HIS A 193 14.52 3.14 11.35
CA HIS A 193 15.30 1.96 11.74
C HIS A 193 16.83 2.16 11.72
N GLY A 194 17.32 3.19 11.03
CA GLY A 194 18.75 3.49 10.90
C GLY A 194 19.55 2.28 10.42
N ASP A 195 20.67 2.04 11.09
CA ASP A 195 21.66 1.00 10.75
C ASP A 195 21.13 -0.44 10.87
N LYS A 196 19.90 -0.64 11.35
CA LYS A 196 19.25 -1.96 11.32
C LYS A 196 18.86 -2.38 9.90
N ILE A 197 18.69 -1.40 9.01
CA ILE A 197 18.40 -1.66 7.60
C ILE A 197 19.69 -2.07 6.91
N ARG A 198 19.77 -3.35 6.54
CA ARG A 198 20.90 -3.89 5.77
C ARG A 198 20.55 -4.01 4.31
N ILE A 199 21.45 -3.49 3.49
CA ILE A 199 21.24 -3.46 2.05
C ILE A 199 22.01 -4.58 1.42
N THR A 200 21.26 -5.44 0.77
CA THR A 200 21.77 -6.67 0.21
C THR A 200 21.84 -6.57 -1.31
N PRO A 201 22.69 -7.38 -1.96
CA PRO A 201 22.75 -7.41 -3.43
C PRO A 201 21.38 -7.65 -4.10
N PRO A 202 20.47 -8.50 -3.58
CA PRO A 202 19.10 -8.62 -4.12
C PRO A 202 18.34 -7.30 -4.22
N VAL A 203 18.38 -6.45 -3.18
CA VAL A 203 17.70 -5.15 -3.16
C VAL A 203 18.25 -4.22 -4.24
N LEU A 204 19.58 -4.18 -4.39
CA LEU A 204 20.24 -3.37 -5.42
C LEU A 204 19.95 -3.86 -6.83
N ASN A 205 19.96 -5.18 -7.02
CA ASN A 205 19.62 -5.78 -8.31
C ASN A 205 18.18 -5.47 -8.70
N ALA A 206 17.26 -5.49 -7.74
CA ALA A 206 15.86 -5.14 -7.96
C ALA A 206 15.73 -3.68 -8.45
N ALA A 207 16.43 -2.74 -7.81
CA ALA A 207 16.51 -1.36 -8.28
C ALA A 207 17.10 -1.28 -9.70
N ALA A 208 18.25 -1.93 -9.94
CA ALA A 208 18.97 -1.83 -11.21
C ALA A 208 18.18 -2.36 -12.42
N ARG A 209 17.17 -3.20 -12.21
CA ARG A 209 16.24 -3.68 -13.26
C ARG A 209 15.22 -2.63 -13.71
N ARG A 210 14.94 -1.61 -12.88
CA ARG A 210 13.88 -0.64 -13.15
C ARG A 210 14.39 0.59 -13.87
N ASP A 211 13.56 1.17 -14.73
CA ASP A 211 13.88 2.38 -15.50
C ASP A 211 14.11 3.63 -14.62
N PHE A 212 13.56 3.63 -13.41
CA PHE A 212 13.76 4.69 -12.40
C PHE A 212 14.77 4.28 -11.31
N GLY A 213 15.37 3.10 -11.44
CA GLY A 213 16.25 2.48 -10.45
C GLY A 213 17.51 3.28 -10.12
N ARG A 214 17.92 4.20 -11.01
CA ARG A 214 19.08 5.07 -10.78
C ARG A 214 18.98 5.84 -9.47
N LYS A 215 17.83 6.45 -9.17
CA LYS A 215 17.67 7.24 -7.93
C LYS A 215 17.89 6.40 -6.69
N VAL A 216 17.35 5.18 -6.71
CA VAL A 216 17.51 4.19 -5.66
C VAL A 216 18.99 3.79 -5.53
N VAL A 217 19.67 3.44 -6.63
CA VAL A 217 21.11 3.13 -6.63
C VAL A 217 21.97 4.29 -6.09
N VAL A 218 21.70 5.53 -6.48
CA VAL A 218 22.42 6.71 -5.96
C VAL A 218 22.20 6.86 -4.45
N PHE A 219 20.94 6.82 -4.00
CA PHE A 219 20.58 6.88 -2.59
C PHE A 219 21.37 5.85 -1.78
N TRP A 220 21.51 4.64 -2.32
CA TRP A 220 22.27 3.57 -1.68
C TRP A 220 23.76 3.84 -1.56
N LEU A 221 24.41 4.30 -2.62
CA LEU A 221 25.85 4.56 -2.59
C LEU A 221 26.20 5.71 -1.62
N GLU A 222 25.26 6.64 -1.42
CA GLU A 222 25.40 7.75 -0.47
C GLU A 222 25.09 7.34 0.97
N LYS A 223 24.07 6.53 1.22
CA LYS A 223 23.60 6.17 2.57
C LYS A 223 24.19 4.88 3.13
N GLY A 224 24.44 3.88 2.29
CA GLY A 224 24.92 2.55 2.68
C GLY A 224 26.41 2.48 2.97
N GLY A 225 27.17 3.54 2.70
CA GLY A 225 28.60 3.63 3.02
C GLY A 225 29.39 2.44 2.47
N ASP A 226 30.29 1.91 3.31
CA ASP A 226 31.22 0.84 2.94
C ASP A 226 30.60 -0.57 2.98
N GLU A 227 29.39 -0.74 3.51
CA GLU A 227 28.72 -2.06 3.56
C GLU A 227 28.19 -2.50 2.18
N VAL A 228 28.06 -1.54 1.26
CA VAL A 228 27.47 -1.77 -0.06
C VAL A 228 28.58 -1.93 -1.09
N HIS A 229 28.74 -3.18 -1.57
CA HIS A 229 29.68 -3.52 -2.62
C HIS A 229 29.02 -3.72 -3.98
N VAL A 230 29.69 -3.24 -5.02
CA VAL A 230 29.31 -3.52 -6.41
C VAL A 230 29.58 -4.99 -6.72
N THR A 231 28.53 -5.74 -7.05
CA THR A 231 28.63 -7.15 -7.43
C THR A 231 28.57 -7.31 -8.96
N GLU A 232 29.10 -8.43 -9.47
CA GLU A 232 29.01 -8.74 -10.89
C GLU A 232 27.54 -8.83 -11.37
N GLU A 233 26.65 -9.42 -10.56
CA GLU A 233 25.24 -9.54 -10.90
C GLU A 233 24.54 -8.17 -10.99
N MET A 234 24.94 -7.21 -10.14
CA MET A 234 24.46 -5.83 -10.24
C MET A 234 24.93 -5.17 -11.54
N LEU A 235 26.19 -5.39 -11.91
CA LEU A 235 26.75 -4.89 -13.17
C LEU A 235 26.07 -5.51 -14.38
N LYS A 236 25.85 -6.83 -14.40
CA LYS A 236 25.09 -7.50 -15.48
C LYS A 236 23.68 -6.95 -15.60
N THR A 237 23.00 -6.79 -14.47
CA THR A 237 21.63 -6.26 -14.42
C THR A 237 21.58 -4.84 -14.98
N ALA A 238 22.47 -3.96 -14.53
CA ALA A 238 22.56 -2.59 -15.04
C ALA A 238 22.96 -2.56 -16.52
N ALA A 239 23.91 -3.41 -16.95
CA ALA A 239 24.39 -3.47 -18.32
C ALA A 239 23.30 -3.94 -19.31
N GLY A 240 22.39 -4.80 -18.87
CA GLY A 240 21.23 -5.25 -19.64
C GLY A 240 20.03 -4.31 -19.62
N ASN A 241 20.07 -3.22 -18.84
CA ASN A 241 18.97 -2.26 -18.73
C ASN A 241 19.06 -1.18 -19.81
N ALA A 242 18.18 -1.27 -20.81
CA ALA A 242 18.17 -0.39 -21.98
C ALA A 242 17.85 1.09 -21.65
N THR A 243 17.14 1.35 -20.56
CA THR A 243 16.63 2.69 -20.23
C THR A 243 17.58 3.42 -19.27
N ALA A 244 17.83 2.83 -18.11
CA ALA A 244 18.60 3.45 -17.02
C ALA A 244 20.02 2.91 -16.87
N GLY A 245 20.33 1.80 -17.55
CA GLY A 245 21.56 1.05 -17.36
C GLY A 245 22.83 1.88 -17.51
N LYS A 246 22.88 2.73 -18.55
CA LYS A 246 24.00 3.66 -18.76
C LYS A 246 24.25 4.56 -17.56
N GLU A 247 23.21 5.19 -17.04
CA GLU A 247 23.35 6.14 -15.94
C GLU A 247 23.63 5.41 -14.61
N ILE A 248 23.13 4.19 -14.44
CA ILE A 248 23.50 3.33 -13.31
C ILE A 248 24.99 2.96 -13.38
N ILE A 249 25.49 2.46 -14.52
CA ILE A 249 26.91 2.10 -14.70
C ILE A 249 27.83 3.31 -14.48
N LYS A 250 27.47 4.48 -15.02
CA LYS A 250 28.21 5.73 -14.72
C LYS A 250 28.26 6.04 -13.22
N THR A 251 27.13 5.88 -12.53
CA THR A 251 27.03 6.14 -11.09
C THR A 251 27.95 5.18 -10.32
N LEU A 252 27.97 3.89 -10.68
CA LEU A 252 28.85 2.90 -10.05
C LEU A 252 30.33 3.21 -10.31
N LEU A 253 30.68 3.58 -11.55
CA LEU A 253 32.04 4.00 -11.90
C LEU A 253 32.47 5.26 -11.15
N TYR A 254 31.56 6.18 -10.85
CA TYR A 254 31.86 7.40 -10.11
C TYR A 254 32.09 7.15 -8.61
N HIS A 255 31.19 6.40 -7.96
CA HIS A 255 31.24 6.21 -6.50
C HIS A 255 32.07 5.00 -6.04
N ARG A 256 32.25 3.98 -6.89
CA ARG A 256 32.86 2.68 -6.54
C ARG A 256 33.74 2.12 -7.67
N ARG A 257 34.50 2.98 -8.37
CA ARG A 257 35.30 2.63 -9.57
C ARG A 257 36.15 1.35 -9.43
N GLU A 258 36.79 1.18 -8.28
CA GLU A 258 37.69 0.05 -8.00
C GLU A 258 36.95 -1.28 -7.82
N GLU A 259 35.68 -1.24 -7.42
CA GLU A 259 34.84 -2.44 -7.27
C GLU A 259 34.21 -2.87 -8.59
N VAL A 260 34.16 -1.98 -9.60
CA VAL A 260 33.60 -2.28 -10.92
C VAL A 260 34.55 -3.21 -11.69
N ARG A 261 34.31 -4.51 -11.59
CA ARG A 261 35.00 -5.56 -12.35
C ARG A 261 34.23 -5.92 -13.61
N VAL A 262 34.83 -5.63 -14.77
CA VAL A 262 34.25 -5.94 -16.08
C VAL A 262 34.64 -7.37 -16.47
N THR A 263 33.68 -8.29 -16.34
CA THR A 263 33.81 -9.70 -16.75
C THR A 263 33.17 -9.93 -18.12
N GLU A 264 33.41 -11.09 -18.74
CA GLU A 264 32.72 -11.51 -19.97
C GLU A 264 31.19 -11.47 -19.80
N GLY A 265 30.69 -11.90 -18.64
CA GLY A 265 29.27 -11.88 -18.34
C GLY A 265 28.66 -10.47 -18.36
N VAL A 266 29.39 -9.47 -17.84
CA VAL A 266 28.98 -8.05 -17.86
C VAL A 266 29.01 -7.49 -19.29
N VAL A 267 30.04 -7.80 -20.06
CA VAL A 267 30.16 -7.41 -21.47
C VAL A 267 29.04 -8.00 -22.32
N ARG A 268 28.73 -9.29 -22.12
CA ARG A 268 27.62 -9.97 -22.79
C ARG A 268 26.26 -9.38 -22.42
N ALA A 269 26.07 -8.98 -21.16
CA ALA A 269 24.84 -8.29 -20.75
C ALA A 269 24.69 -6.92 -21.41
N ALA A 270 25.80 -6.23 -21.70
CA ALA A 270 25.82 -4.99 -22.48
C ALA A 270 25.69 -5.19 -24.00
N SER A 271 25.62 -6.43 -24.50
CA SER A 271 25.47 -6.72 -25.93
C SER A 271 24.12 -6.17 -26.43
N GLY A 272 24.17 -5.11 -27.24
CA GLY A 272 22.99 -4.36 -27.68
C GLY A 272 22.88 -2.95 -27.09
N HIS A 273 23.78 -2.57 -26.19
CA HIS A 273 23.83 -1.25 -25.55
C HIS A 273 25.19 -0.56 -25.81
N PRO A 274 25.42 0.04 -26.99
CA PRO A 274 26.74 0.55 -27.40
C PRO A 274 27.34 1.58 -26.44
N GLU A 275 26.50 2.44 -25.85
CA GLU A 275 26.95 3.45 -24.90
C GLU A 275 27.41 2.85 -23.57
N ILE A 276 26.76 1.77 -23.12
CA ILE A 276 27.18 1.03 -21.93
C ILE A 276 28.50 0.30 -22.23
N MET A 277 28.57 -0.36 -23.39
CA MET A 277 29.79 -1.04 -23.84
C MET A 277 30.98 -0.08 -23.87
N ALA A 278 30.80 1.14 -24.38
CA ALA A 278 31.86 2.15 -24.39
C ALA A 278 32.38 2.49 -22.98
N LEU A 279 31.50 2.65 -22.00
CA LEU A 279 31.88 2.92 -20.60
C LEU A 279 32.66 1.76 -19.97
N LEU A 280 32.24 0.51 -20.25
CA LEU A 280 32.90 -0.68 -19.72
C LEU A 280 34.28 -0.88 -20.36
N LEU A 281 34.42 -0.61 -21.66
CA LEU A 281 35.70 -0.67 -22.36
C LEU A 281 36.67 0.43 -21.90
N ASP A 282 36.18 1.64 -21.62
CA ASP A 282 36.98 2.72 -21.04
C ASP A 282 37.54 2.29 -19.67
N ARG A 283 36.68 1.72 -18.82
CA ARG A 283 37.10 1.15 -17.52
C ARG A 283 38.16 0.06 -17.65
N LEU A 284 38.09 -0.77 -18.69
CA LEU A 284 39.06 -1.84 -18.96
C LEU A 284 40.43 -1.30 -19.39
N ARG A 285 40.45 -0.21 -20.17
CA ARG A 285 41.69 0.46 -20.59
C ARG A 285 42.46 1.02 -19.41
N ASP A 286 41.75 1.50 -18.39
CA ASP A 286 42.37 2.01 -17.17
C ASP A 286 42.89 0.92 -16.21
N SER A 287 42.46 -0.33 -16.36
CA SER A 287 42.83 -1.43 -15.45
C SER A 287 44.14 -2.16 -15.79
N ASP A 288 44.85 -1.80 -16.87
CA ASP A 288 46.07 -2.47 -17.39
C ASP A 288 45.94 -4.00 -17.65
N ASN A 289 44.78 -4.60 -17.40
CA ASN A 289 44.53 -6.03 -17.48
C ASN A 289 43.15 -6.25 -18.11
N ILE A 290 43.13 -6.39 -19.44
CA ILE A 290 41.92 -6.83 -20.16
C ILE A 290 41.83 -8.35 -19.97
N PRO A 291 40.79 -8.87 -19.32
CA PRO A 291 40.64 -10.32 -19.19
C PRO A 291 40.60 -10.96 -20.58
N ASP A 292 41.40 -12.01 -20.80
CA ASP A 292 41.44 -12.76 -22.07
C ASP A 292 40.03 -13.24 -22.52
N GLU A 293 39.14 -13.43 -21.56
CA GLU A 293 37.73 -13.80 -21.74
C GLU A 293 36.94 -12.70 -22.48
N VAL A 294 37.25 -11.42 -22.25
CA VAL A 294 36.57 -10.28 -22.88
C VAL A 294 37.05 -10.04 -24.31
N LEU A 295 38.30 -10.36 -24.63
CA LEU A 295 38.87 -10.24 -25.99
C LEU A 295 38.31 -11.29 -26.97
N ARG A 296 37.62 -12.31 -26.47
CA ARG A 296 37.09 -13.44 -27.26
C ARG A 296 35.58 -13.38 -27.52
N ALA A 297 34.87 -12.49 -26.84
CA ALA A 297 33.43 -12.28 -26.97
C ALA A 297 33.09 -11.24 -28.06
#